data_AF-A0AA38CC05-F1
#
_entry.id   AF-A0AA38CC05-F1
#
_cell.length_a   1.000
_cell.length_b   1.000
_cell.length_c   1.000
_cell.angle_alpha   90.00
_cell.angle_beta   90.00
_cell.angle_gamma   90.00
#
_symmetry.space_group_name_H-M   'P 1'
#
loop_
_entity.id
_entity.type
_entity.pdbx_description
1 polymer ?
#
loop_
_entity_poly.entity_id
_entity_poly.type
_entity_poly.pdbx_seq_one_letter_code
_entity_poly.pdbx_strand_id
1 'polypeptide(L)'
;IIASISDIKFGKDGQYILCRDYMTLKLWDINMESHPVTTFKVHEHLRPKLCDLYENDSIFDKFECCLSGDGLRVATGSYSDLFRVLAVFPGSDEATMLEASKSPNRRRNMQASSKPSRSLTSLTRVRTRR
;
A
#
# COMPACT_ATOMS: atom_id res chain seq x y z
N ILE A 1 2.90 17.86 -4.47
CA ILE A 1 3.06 17.25 -3.13
C ILE A 1 3.22 15.74 -3.25
N ILE A 2 2.20 14.99 -3.67
CA ILE A 2 2.28 13.51 -3.76
C ILE A 2 3.34 12.95 -4.73
N ALA A 3 3.77 13.75 -5.72
CA ALA A 3 4.84 13.40 -6.66
C ALA A 3 6.25 13.70 -6.12
N SER A 4 6.37 14.27 -4.90
CA SER A 4 7.66 14.47 -4.26
C SER A 4 8.28 13.12 -3.93
N ILE A 5 9.57 12.97 -4.24
CA ILE A 5 10.31 11.77 -3.89
C ILE A 5 10.66 11.82 -2.40
N SER A 6 10.34 10.74 -1.68
CA SER A 6 10.63 10.59 -0.25
C SER A 6 11.94 9.84 0.01
N ASP A 7 12.31 8.88 -0.85
CA ASP A 7 13.51 8.07 -0.70
C ASP A 7 13.99 7.53 -2.06
N ILE A 8 15.31 7.31 -2.17
CA ILE A 8 16.00 6.78 -3.34
C ILE A 8 17.04 5.75 -2.89
N LYS A 9 17.09 4.60 -3.56
CA LYS A 9 18.12 3.56 -3.37
C LYS A 9 18.72 3.16 -4.71
N PHE A 10 20.03 2.97 -4.73
CA PHE A 10 20.70 2.35 -5.87
C PHE A 10 20.66 0.83 -5.76
N GLY A 11 20.52 0.16 -6.90
CA GLY A 11 20.78 -1.27 -7.00
C GLY A 11 22.25 -1.57 -6.75
N LYS A 12 22.53 -2.82 -6.37
CA LYS A 12 23.87 -3.26 -5.96
C LYS A 12 24.94 -2.97 -7.02
N ASP A 13 24.61 -3.18 -8.29
CA ASP A 13 25.53 -2.96 -9.42
C ASP A 13 25.45 -1.53 -9.98
N GLY A 14 24.70 -0.64 -9.33
CA GLY A 14 24.53 0.76 -9.73
C GLY A 14 23.64 0.99 -10.96
N GLN A 15 23.32 -0.04 -11.74
CA GLN A 15 22.49 0.09 -12.96
C GLN A 15 21.07 0.61 -12.68
N TYR A 16 20.47 0.19 -11.57
CA TYR A 16 19.08 0.50 -11.26
C TYR A 16 18.95 1.53 -10.14
N ILE A 17 17.92 2.37 -10.24
CA ILE A 17 17.51 3.33 -9.21
C ILE A 17 16.08 3.01 -8.79
N LEU A 18 15.89 2.72 -7.52
CA LEU A 18 14.58 2.61 -6.89
C LEU A 18 14.23 3.96 -6.27
N CYS A 19 13.07 4.52 -6.62
CA CYS A 19 12.58 5.76 -6.00
C CYS A 19 11.14 5.60 -5.52
N ARG A 20 10.85 6.17 -4.33
CA ARG A 20 9.52 6.17 -3.73
C ARG A 20 8.94 7.59 -3.76
N ASP A 21 7.72 7.71 -4.29
CA ASP A 21 6.85 8.86 -4.03
C ASP A 21 5.66 8.43 -3.15
N TYR A 22 4.76 9.35 -2.82
CA TYR A 22 3.66 9.03 -1.90
C TYR A 22 2.78 7.89 -2.43
N MET A 23 2.49 7.87 -3.73
CA MET A 23 1.52 6.93 -4.33
C MET A 23 2.17 5.68 -4.91
N THR A 24 3.43 5.77 -5.33
CA THR A 24 4.08 4.79 -6.19
C THR A 24 5.52 4.52 -5.78
N LEU A 25 5.97 3.33 -6.14
CA LEU A 25 7.38 2.93 -6.11
C LEU A 25 7.79 2.67 -7.55
N LYS A 26 8.89 3.25 -8.01
CA LYS A 26 9.37 3.13 -9.40
C LYS A 26 10.80 2.61 -9.42
N LEU A 27 11.05 1.67 -10.32
CA LEU A 27 12.39 1.20 -10.65
C LEU A 27 12.80 1.79 -12.00
N TRP A 28 13.97 2.41 -12.05
CA TRP A 28 14.57 3.01 -13.22
C TRP A 28 15.85 2.29 -13.58
N ASP A 29 16.15 2.19 -14.87
CA ASP A 29 17.46 1.81 -15.38
C ASP A 29 18.18 3.08 -15.82
N ILE A 30 19.40 3.30 -15.35
CA ILE A 30 20.21 4.49 -15.70
C ILE A 30 20.47 4.57 -17.20
N ASN A 31 20.48 3.43 -17.91
CA ASN A 31 20.67 3.39 -19.35
C ASN A 31 19.36 3.66 -20.14
N MET A 32 18.22 3.76 -19.45
CA MET A 32 16.90 4.01 -20.04
C MET A 32 16.13 5.06 -19.22
N GLU A 33 16.35 6.33 -19.54
CA GLU A 33 15.78 7.47 -18.82
C GLU A 33 14.36 7.87 -19.27
N SER A 34 13.89 7.36 -20.41
CA SER A 34 12.62 7.78 -21.00
C SER A 34 11.38 7.36 -20.18
N HIS A 35 11.48 6.26 -19.44
CA HIS A 35 10.42 5.76 -18.58
C HIS A 35 10.97 4.77 -17.53
N PRO A 36 10.29 4.57 -16.39
CA PRO A 36 10.68 3.54 -15.44
C PRO A 36 10.57 2.15 -16.08
N VAL A 37 11.44 1.24 -15.64
CA VAL A 37 11.36 -0.20 -15.96
C VAL A 37 10.08 -0.80 -15.40
N THR A 38 9.70 -0.39 -14.18
CA THR A 38 8.48 -0.86 -13.53
C THR A 38 7.93 0.22 -12.59
N THR A 39 6.61 0.33 -12.51
CA THR A 39 5.90 1.22 -11.59
C THR A 39 4.90 0.42 -10.77
N PHE A 40 5.05 0.45 -9.45
CA PHE A 40 4.16 -0.21 -8.51
C PHE A 40 3.23 0.80 -7.85
N LYS A 41 1.92 0.55 -7.91
CA LYS A 41 0.89 1.39 -7.26
C LYS A 41 0.75 0.97 -5.79
N VAL A 42 1.42 1.67 -4.89
CA VAL A 42 1.48 1.29 -3.47
C VAL A 42 0.23 1.71 -2.71
N HIS A 43 -0.18 2.97 -2.87
CA HIS A 43 -1.28 3.58 -2.11
C HIS A 43 -2.55 3.80 -2.95
N GLU A 44 -2.83 2.93 -3.93
CA GLU A 44 -4.01 3.07 -4.79
C GLU A 44 -5.33 3.17 -4.00
N HIS A 45 -5.43 2.39 -2.92
CA HIS A 45 -6.56 2.37 -2.00
C HIS A 45 -6.78 3.68 -1.22
N LEU A 46 -5.79 4.57 -1.19
CA LEU A 46 -5.88 5.89 -0.54
C LEU A 46 -6.31 6.98 -1.51
N ARG A 47 -6.38 6.73 -2.83
CA ARG A 47 -6.80 7.74 -3.82
C ARG A 47 -8.11 8.46 -3.47
N PRO A 48 -9.18 7.76 -3.02
CA PRO A 48 -10.43 8.42 -2.66
C PRO A 48 -10.34 9.29 -1.39
N LYS A 49 -9.29 9.13 -0.58
CA LYS A 49 -9.11 9.79 0.72
C LYS A 49 -8.05 10.90 0.70
N LEU A 50 -7.59 11.33 -0.48
CA LEU A 50 -6.51 12.29 -0.60
C LEU A 50 -6.85 13.66 0.03
N CYS A 51 -8.12 14.08 -0.01
CA CYS A 51 -8.56 15.30 0.67
C CYS A 51 -8.40 15.17 2.19
N ASP A 52 -8.94 14.11 2.79
CA ASP A 52 -8.80 13.85 4.23
C ASP A 52 -7.33 13.74 4.66
N LEU A 53 -6.49 13.09 3.85
CA LEU A 53 -5.05 12.96 4.12
C LEU A 53 -4.32 14.30 4.02
N TYR A 54 -4.78 15.20 3.16
CA TYR A 54 -4.25 16.56 3.07
C TYR A 54 -4.67 17.41 4.26
N GLU A 55 -5.94 17.34 4.67
CA GLU A 55 -6.45 18.08 5.83
C GLU A 55 -5.79 17.63 7.15
N ASN A 56 -5.41 16.35 7.25
CA ASN A 56 -4.72 15.79 8.42
C ASN A 56 -3.19 15.78 8.31
N ASP A 57 -2.61 16.49 7.33
CA ASP A 57 -1.17 16.56 7.04
C ASP A 57 -0.46 15.22 6.74
N SER A 58 -1.18 14.09 6.80
CA SER A 58 -0.61 12.76 6.53
C SER A 58 -0.10 12.61 5.09
N ILE A 59 -0.60 13.43 4.15
CA ILE A 59 -0.10 13.48 2.77
C ILE A 59 1.39 13.86 2.67
N PHE A 60 1.97 14.42 3.73
CA PHE A 60 3.38 14.80 3.81
C PHE A 60 4.29 13.71 4.40
N ASP A 61 3.73 12.57 4.81
CA ASP A 61 4.49 11.45 5.34
C ASP A 61 5.50 10.92 4.30
N LYS A 62 6.72 10.63 4.79
CA LYS A 62 7.82 10.15 3.97
C LYS A 62 8.02 8.65 4.18
N PHE A 63 7.55 7.87 3.23
CA PHE A 63 7.76 6.42 3.20
C PHE A 63 9.11 6.08 2.57
N GLU A 64 9.82 5.14 3.17
CA GLU A 64 11.09 4.64 2.66
C GLU A 64 10.91 3.39 1.80
N CYS A 65 11.96 3.03 1.06
CA CYS A 65 12.02 1.81 0.27
C CYS A 65 13.38 1.13 0.36
N CYS A 66 13.41 -0.16 0.04
CA CYS A 66 14.65 -0.91 -0.06
C CYS A 66 14.61 -1.93 -1.19
N LEU A 67 15.80 -2.30 -1.66
CA LEU A 67 16.03 -3.35 -2.66
C LEU A 67 16.64 -4.57 -1.95
N SER A 68 16.25 -5.77 -2.35
CA SER A 68 16.91 -6.99 -1.89
C SER A 68 18.33 -7.09 -2.44
N GLY A 69 19.20 -7.84 -1.75
CA GLY A 69 20.62 -7.96 -2.14
C GLY A 69 20.84 -8.68 -3.48
N ASP A 70 19.87 -9.46 -3.93
CA ASP A 70 19.82 -10.10 -5.25
C ASP A 70 19.14 -9.24 -6.33
N GLY A 71 18.56 -8.09 -5.96
CA GLY A 71 17.85 -7.18 -6.86
C GLY A 71 16.49 -7.68 -7.36
N LEU A 72 16.05 -8.87 -6.93
CA LEU A 72 14.83 -9.51 -7.43
C LEU A 72 13.55 -9.06 -6.72
N ARG A 73 13.69 -8.38 -5.58
CA ARG A 73 12.57 -7.92 -4.76
C ARG A 73 12.81 -6.51 -4.24
N VAL A 74 11.71 -5.80 -4.04
CA VAL A 74 11.68 -4.49 -3.39
C VAL A 74 10.69 -4.50 -2.25
N ALA A 75 10.94 -3.67 -1.25
CA ALA A 75 10.00 -3.48 -0.16
C ALA A 75 9.79 -2.00 0.15
N THR A 76 8.59 -1.67 0.64
CA THR A 76 8.25 -0.31 1.04
C THR A 76 7.07 -0.27 2.00
N GLY A 77 7.08 0.71 2.91
CA GLY A 77 6.06 0.89 3.94
C GLY A 77 4.74 1.49 3.42
N SER A 78 3.72 1.35 4.27
CA SER A 78 2.37 1.92 4.16
C SER A 78 1.84 2.18 5.58
N TYR A 79 0.64 2.75 5.68
CA TYR A 79 -0.06 2.94 6.95
C TYR A 79 -0.46 1.62 7.64
N SER A 80 -0.79 1.72 8.93
CA SER A 80 -1.28 0.62 9.78
C SER A 80 -0.27 -0.51 9.97
N ASP A 81 1.00 -0.16 10.12
CA ASP A 81 2.13 -1.10 10.28
C ASP A 81 2.24 -2.09 9.11
N LEU A 82 1.70 -1.74 7.94
CA LEU A 82 1.77 -2.56 6.74
C LEU A 82 2.97 -2.18 5.90
N PHE A 83 3.56 -3.16 5.24
CA PHE A 83 4.54 -2.97 4.19
C PHE A 83 4.27 -3.95 3.06
N ARG A 84 4.75 -3.61 1.86
CA ARG A 84 4.64 -4.46 0.68
C ARG A 84 6.02 -4.97 0.30
N VAL A 85 6.08 -6.23 -0.08
CA VAL A 85 7.21 -6.86 -0.76
C VAL A 85 6.76 -7.22 -2.17
N LEU A 86 7.46 -6.71 -3.17
CA LEU A 86 7.09 -6.78 -4.58
C LEU A 86 8.23 -7.45 -5.36
N ALA A 87 7.91 -8.39 -6.23
CA ALA A 87 8.90 -8.99 -7.11
C ALA A 87 9.22 -8.07 -8.31
N VAL A 88 10.48 -8.04 -8.71
CA VAL A 88 11.01 -7.21 -9.80
C VAL A 88 11.24 -8.09 -11.02
N PHE A 89 10.15 -8.47 -11.69
CA PHE A 89 10.22 -9.16 -12.98
C PHE A 89 9.18 -8.60 -13.94
N PRO A 90 9.47 -8.56 -15.25
CA PRO A 90 8.50 -8.14 -16.25
C PRO A 90 7.22 -8.98 -16.15
N GLY A 91 6.08 -8.32 -15.90
CA GLY A 91 4.78 -8.97 -15.78
C GLY A 91 4.45 -9.56 -14.41
N SER A 92 5.29 -9.37 -13.38
CA SER A 92 4.95 -9.75 -12.02
C SER A 92 4.00 -8.73 -11.38
N ASP A 93 2.79 -9.18 -11.03
CA ASP A 93 1.89 -8.50 -10.09
C ASP A 93 1.98 -9.14 -8.69
N GLU A 94 3.07 -9.88 -8.43
CA GLU A 94 3.28 -10.57 -7.17
C GLU A 94 3.65 -9.55 -6.09
N ALA A 95 2.60 -9.10 -5.39
CA ALA A 95 2.69 -8.16 -4.30
C ALA A 95 2.22 -8.84 -3.00
N THR A 96 3.16 -9.11 -2.11
CA THR A 96 2.83 -9.60 -0.76
C THR A 96 2.70 -8.42 0.19
N MET A 97 1.55 -8.28 0.84
CA MET A 97 1.36 -7.31 1.92
C MET A 97 1.58 -8.00 3.26
N LEU A 98 2.45 -7.42 4.08
CA LEU A 98 2.89 -7.95 5.37
C LEU A 98 2.65 -6.92 6.47
N GLU A 99 2.43 -7.39 7.70
CA GLU A 99 2.23 -6.55 8.89
C GLU A 99 3.46 -6.65 9.80
N ALA A 100 4.03 -5.51 10.18
CA ALA A 100 5.11 -5.41 11.14
C ALA A 100 4.56 -5.46 12.57
N SER A 101 4.17 -6.66 13.02
CA SER A 101 3.60 -6.86 14.36
C SER A 101 4.63 -7.36 15.37
N LYS A 102 4.52 -6.88 16.62
CA LYS A 102 5.27 -7.44 17.78
C LYS A 102 4.78 -8.84 18.17
N SER A 103 3.68 -9.34 17.61
CA SER A 103 3.09 -10.65 17.91
C SER A 103 2.88 -11.47 16.63
N PRO A 104 3.94 -12.06 16.07
CA PRO A 104 3.95 -12.63 14.71
C PRO A 104 2.95 -13.79 14.49
N ASN A 105 2.58 -14.50 15.57
CA ASN A 105 1.69 -15.67 15.49
C ASN A 105 0.22 -15.34 15.76
N ARG A 106 -0.13 -14.08 16.01
CA ARG A 106 -1.53 -13.70 16.23
C ARG A 106 -2.24 -13.66 14.88
N ARG A 107 -2.83 -14.79 14.46
CA ARG A 107 -3.73 -14.83 13.30
C ARG A 107 -4.85 -13.82 13.50
N ARG A 108 -4.84 -12.70 12.75
CA ARG A 108 -6.06 -11.90 12.58
C ARG A 108 -6.98 -12.71 11.67
N ASN A 109 -8.19 -13.01 12.13
CA ASN A 109 -9.30 -13.26 11.24
C ASN A 109 -9.47 -12.00 10.41
N MET A 110 -8.87 -11.95 9.22
CA MET A 110 -9.30 -11.02 8.19
C MET A 110 -10.72 -11.44 7.83
N GLN A 111 -11.70 -10.88 8.53
CA GLN A 111 -13.06 -10.86 8.01
C GLN A 111 -12.98 -10.05 6.72
N ALA A 112 -12.96 -10.76 5.59
CA ALA A 112 -13.44 -10.22 4.34
C ALA A 112 -14.79 -9.55 4.65
N SER A 113 -14.89 -8.25 4.42
CA SER A 113 -16.14 -7.52 4.51
C SER A 113 -17.06 -8.02 3.42
N SER A 114 -17.79 -9.10 3.72
CA SER A 114 -18.94 -9.53 2.93
C SER A 114 -19.92 -10.26 3.83
N LYS A 115 -20.72 -9.51 4.59
CA LYS A 115 -22.07 -9.97 4.91
C LYS A 115 -23.06 -8.85 4.59
N PRO A 116 -24.10 -9.12 3.78
CA PRO A 116 -25.16 -8.16 3.54
C PRO A 116 -25.92 -7.93 4.85
N SER A 117 -26.26 -6.66 5.11
CA SER A 117 -27.09 -6.23 6.23
C SER A 117 -28.39 -7.06 6.24
N ARG A 118 -28.56 -7.88 7.28
CA ARG A 118 -29.85 -8.51 7.58
C ARG A 118 -30.75 -7.45 8.20
N SER A 119 -31.86 -7.15 7.54
CA SER A 119 -32.91 -6.28 8.04
C SER A 119 -33.48 -6.83 9.36
N LEU A 120 -33.43 -6.00 10.40
CA LEU A 120 -34.14 -6.24 11.66
C LEU A 120 -35.50 -5.55 11.60
N THR A 121 -36.56 -6.31 11.37
CA THR A 121 -37.91 -5.90 11.76
C THR A 121 -38.58 -7.05 12.48
N SER A 122 -38.63 -6.96 13.81
CA SER A 122 -39.49 -7.78 14.65
C SER A 122 -40.09 -6.91 15.76
N LEU A 123 -41.40 -6.70 15.61
CA LEU A 123 -42.43 -6.62 16.65
C LEU A 123 -42.39 -5.45 17.65
N THR A 124 -43.41 -4.59 17.57
CA THR A 124 -44.22 -4.29 18.78
C THR A 124 -45.71 -4.26 18.45
N ARG A 125 -46.42 -5.13 19.16
CA ARG A 125 -47.87 -5.23 19.27
C ARG A 125 -48.31 -4.24 20.35
N VAL A 126 -49.11 -3.23 20.03
CA VAL A 126 -49.86 -2.47 21.04
C VAL A 126 -51.33 -2.41 20.63
N ARG A 127 -52.15 -2.79 21.61
CA ARG A 127 -53.59 -3.00 21.57
C ARG A 127 -54.22 -1.80 22.27
N THR A 128 -55.11 -1.05 21.60
CA THR A 128 -56.00 -0.11 22.30
C THR A 128 -57.36 -0.01 21.61
N ARG A 129 -58.39 -0.06 22.47
CA ARG A 129 -59.83 -0.08 22.19
C ARG A 129 -60.34 1.26 21.65
N ARG A 130 -61.40 1.21 20.83
CA ARG A 130 -62.70 1.80 21.12
C ARG A 130 -63.77 1.10 20.30
#